data_AF-A0A8S1F994-F1
#
_entry.id   AF-A0A8S1F994-F1
#
_cell.length_a   1.000
_cell.length_b   1.000
_cell.length_c   1.000
_cell.angle_alpha   90.00
_cell.angle_beta   90.00
_cell.angle_gamma   90.00
#
_symmetry.space_group_name_H-M   'P 1'
#
loop_
_entity.id
_entity.type
_entity.pdbx_description
1 polymer ?
#
loop_
_entity_poly.entity_id
_entity_poly.type
_entity_poly.pdbx_seq_one_letter_code
_entity_poly.pdbx_strand_id
1 'polypeptide(L)'
;MNSTISNVTAAPQPFVENFTIGETLFYVSCGVIGTIFNSIVLWIALRYINTEDKPRQIIVINMTMADLLMSIVYMDTRPWLSYFNPVLCHPYYLIIWTCQMCSCLNLVWLNVDKLIYIQFPLHYYQIVNRKRLLWISTATWIGLIALNMCFVSFLSVHGGCLQTRLNPYIYLLNPIFYVVMIITSFSLSALIYCIAHNLTHMEERQRSKLFRRLFFLFSSTLWTFFTCLPYRVLYLFNSFCGEMCRNEAFFVTTTMFFRLLIVGIMINPVITIWTQRIYRLRLVRIAGRLRANSSTEVLMVSNRRASDRPPEHQPLRCDI
;
A
#
# COMPACT_ATOMS: atom_id res chain seq x y z
N MET A 1 34.98 -26.49 53.52
CA MET A 1 34.50 -27.17 52.29
C MET A 1 33.97 -26.11 51.35
N ASN A 2 34.71 -25.88 50.27
CA ASN A 2 34.32 -25.00 49.17
C ASN A 2 33.19 -25.67 48.36
N SER A 3 32.09 -24.96 48.14
CA SER A 3 31.22 -25.21 46.98
C SER A 3 31.06 -23.92 46.20
N THR A 4 31.97 -23.81 45.23
CA THR A 4 32.01 -22.81 44.17
C THR A 4 30.75 -22.84 43.31
N ILE A 5 30.36 -21.63 42.94
CA ILE A 5 29.49 -21.20 41.85
C ILE A 5 29.83 -21.93 40.54
N SER A 6 28.79 -22.40 39.83
CA SER A 6 28.76 -22.39 38.36
C SER A 6 27.34 -22.58 37.83
N ASN A 7 26.81 -21.48 37.26
CA ASN A 7 26.13 -21.33 35.96
C ASN A 7 24.96 -22.28 35.63
N VAL A 8 23.82 -21.81 35.14
CA VAL A 8 23.64 -20.94 33.97
C VAL A 8 22.36 -20.12 34.16
N THR A 9 22.49 -18.79 34.13
CA THR A 9 21.37 -17.90 33.80
C THR A 9 20.90 -18.25 32.40
N ALA A 10 19.86 -19.08 32.30
CA ALA A 10 19.15 -19.30 31.05
C ALA A 10 18.63 -17.94 30.60
N ALA A 11 19.29 -17.35 29.60
CA ALA A 11 18.74 -16.23 28.87
C ALA A 11 17.33 -16.65 28.43
N PRO A 12 16.29 -15.82 28.64
CA PRO A 12 14.95 -16.16 28.21
C PRO A 12 15.01 -16.42 26.70
N GLN A 13 14.74 -17.68 26.33
CA GLN A 13 14.61 -18.09 24.94
C GLN A 13 13.64 -17.11 24.26
N PRO A 14 13.98 -16.58 23.07
CA PRO A 14 13.07 -15.69 22.37
C PRO A 14 11.75 -16.42 22.16
N PHE A 15 10.63 -15.78 22.52
CA PHE A 15 9.30 -16.30 22.23
C PHE A 15 9.18 -16.50 20.72
N VAL A 16 9.16 -17.76 20.28
CA VAL A 16 8.97 -18.14 18.88
C VAL A 16 7.48 -18.29 18.64
N GLU A 17 6.85 -17.26 18.08
CA GLU A 17 5.52 -17.42 17.50
C GLU A 17 5.68 -18.32 16.25
N ASN A 18 5.15 -19.54 16.32
CA ASN A 18 5.21 -20.49 15.22
C ASN A 18 4.25 -20.05 14.11
N PHE A 19 4.70 -19.11 13.27
CA PHE A 19 4.00 -18.80 12.03
C PHE A 19 3.78 -20.08 11.25
N THR A 20 2.53 -20.32 10.86
CA THR A 20 2.24 -21.44 9.96
C THR A 20 2.91 -21.19 8.61
N ILE A 21 3.26 -22.26 7.89
CA ILE A 21 3.79 -22.17 6.52
C ILE A 21 2.84 -21.35 5.64
N GLY A 22 1.53 -21.55 5.82
CA GLY A 22 0.49 -20.80 5.10
C GLY A 22 0.52 -19.30 5.38
N GLU A 23 0.72 -18.88 6.63
CA GLU A 23 0.81 -17.45 6.97
C GLU A 23 2.09 -16.83 6.46
N THR A 24 3.22 -17.52 6.57
CA THR A 24 4.49 -17.06 6.01
C THR A 24 4.36 -16.83 4.50
N LEU A 25 3.80 -17.82 3.79
CA LEU A 25 3.55 -17.71 2.36
C LEU A 25 2.60 -16.54 2.04
N PHE A 26 1.55 -16.33 2.84
CA PHE A 26 0.61 -15.22 2.66
C PHE A 26 1.30 -13.86 2.76
N TYR A 27 2.06 -13.61 3.84
CA TYR A 27 2.75 -12.34 4.06
C TYR A 27 3.76 -12.05 2.95
N VAL A 28 4.62 -13.02 2.63
CA VAL A 28 5.67 -12.87 1.61
C VAL A 28 5.07 -12.69 0.22
N SER A 29 4.02 -13.45 -0.11
CA SER A 29 3.36 -13.28 -1.42
C SER A 29 2.72 -11.90 -1.54
N CYS A 30 2.03 -11.42 -0.50
CA CYS A 30 1.45 -10.09 -0.49
C CYS A 30 2.53 -8.99 -0.54
N GLY A 31 3.64 -9.18 0.17
CA GLY A 31 4.77 -8.25 0.17
C GLY A 31 5.44 -8.16 -1.21
N VAL A 32 5.79 -9.29 -1.82
CA VAL A 32 6.35 -9.35 -3.18
C VAL A 32 5.41 -8.72 -4.21
N ILE A 33 4.13 -9.10 -4.21
CA ILE A 33 3.13 -8.57 -5.15
C ILE A 33 2.95 -7.06 -4.94
N GLY A 34 2.82 -6.62 -3.69
CA GLY A 34 2.69 -5.21 -3.32
C GLY A 34 3.90 -4.39 -3.74
N THR A 35 5.11 -4.90 -3.50
CA THR A 35 6.37 -4.27 -3.90
C THR A 35 6.45 -4.12 -5.42
N ILE A 36 6.10 -5.15 -6.20
CA ILE A 36 6.09 -5.09 -7.66
C ILE A 36 5.12 -4.01 -8.16
N PHE A 37 3.86 -4.04 -7.75
CA PHE A 37 2.85 -3.10 -8.25
C PHE A 37 3.13 -1.66 -7.82
N ASN A 38 3.51 -1.43 -6.56
CA ASN A 38 3.89 -0.09 -6.09
C ASN A 38 5.13 0.42 -6.84
N SER A 39 6.14 -0.42 -7.08
CA SER A 39 7.33 -0.04 -7.85
C SER A 39 7.00 0.32 -9.29
N ILE A 40 6.10 -0.42 -9.96
CA ILE A 40 5.62 -0.09 -11.31
C ILE A 40 4.93 1.28 -11.33
N VAL A 41 4.02 1.54 -10.38
CA VAL A 41 3.33 2.83 -10.28
C VAL A 41 4.34 3.95 -10.07
N LEU A 42 5.26 3.79 -9.11
CA LEU A 42 6.25 4.80 -8.78
C LEU A 42 7.20 5.07 -9.96
N TRP A 43 7.69 4.02 -10.62
CA TRP A 43 8.53 4.17 -11.80
C TRP A 43 7.80 4.89 -12.95
N ILE A 44 6.53 4.56 -13.22
CA ILE A 44 5.73 5.28 -14.22
C ILE A 44 5.60 6.75 -13.85
N ALA A 45 5.32 7.03 -12.57
CA ALA A 45 5.12 8.37 -12.07
C ALA A 45 6.40 9.22 -12.21
N LEU A 46 7.54 8.70 -11.74
CA LEU A 46 8.82 9.41 -11.77
C LEU A 46 9.35 9.59 -13.20
N ARG A 47 9.10 8.64 -14.11
CA ARG A 47 9.64 8.69 -15.47
C ARG A 47 8.76 9.43 -16.49
N TYR A 48 7.44 9.36 -16.35
CA TYR A 48 6.51 9.81 -17.40
C TYR A 48 5.52 10.89 -16.97
N ILE A 49 5.46 11.26 -15.69
CA ILE A 49 4.52 12.28 -15.20
C ILE A 49 5.30 13.54 -14.84
N ASN A 50 5.00 14.62 -15.57
CA ASN A 50 5.42 15.95 -15.13
C ASN A 50 4.51 16.41 -13.98
N THR A 51 5.09 16.56 -12.79
CA THR A 51 4.37 17.01 -11.58
C THR A 51 4.10 18.51 -11.58
N GLU A 52 4.69 19.28 -12.49
CA GLU A 52 4.34 20.70 -12.70
C GLU A 52 2.97 20.83 -13.34
N ASP A 53 2.71 20.05 -14.40
CA ASP A 53 1.43 20.05 -15.10
C ASP A 53 0.32 19.36 -14.30
N LYS A 54 0.69 18.34 -13.51
CA LYS A 54 -0.24 17.48 -12.77
C LYS A 54 0.13 17.39 -11.30
N PRO A 55 0.01 18.49 -10.54
CA PRO A 55 0.46 18.56 -9.15
C PRO A 55 -0.20 17.50 -8.27
N ARG A 56 -1.47 17.16 -8.50
CA ARG A 56 -2.19 16.11 -7.76
C ARG A 56 -1.52 14.72 -7.76
N GLN A 57 -0.65 14.44 -8.74
CA GLN A 57 0.09 13.17 -8.79
C GLN A 57 1.13 13.07 -7.67
N ILE A 58 1.54 14.18 -7.05
CA ILE A 58 2.41 14.19 -5.86
C ILE A 58 1.76 13.42 -4.71
N ILE A 59 0.46 13.59 -4.49
CA ILE A 59 -0.27 12.88 -3.42
C ILE A 59 -0.32 11.38 -3.73
N VAL A 60 -0.54 11.01 -4.99
CA VAL A 60 -0.55 9.61 -5.45
C VAL A 60 0.83 8.97 -5.26
N ILE A 61 1.90 9.65 -5.70
CA ILE A 61 3.29 9.22 -5.52
C ILE A 61 3.60 9.03 -4.03
N ASN A 62 3.17 9.97 -3.18
CA ASN A 62 3.39 9.93 -1.75
C ASN A 62 2.70 8.71 -1.10
N MET A 63 1.44 8.47 -1.48
CA MET A 63 0.68 7.29 -1.04
C MET A 63 1.36 5.98 -1.48
N THR A 64 1.73 5.87 -2.76
CA THR A 64 2.42 4.69 -3.31
C THR A 64 3.78 4.45 -2.64
N MET A 65 4.52 5.51 -2.30
CA MET A 65 5.79 5.38 -1.57
C MET A 65 5.58 4.81 -0.16
N ALA A 66 4.55 5.28 0.55
CA ALA A 66 4.20 4.75 1.86
C ALA A 66 3.76 3.27 1.77
N ASP A 67 2.94 2.92 0.78
CA ASP A 67 2.50 1.55 0.54
C ASP A 67 3.68 0.63 0.13
N LEU A 68 4.64 1.13 -0.66
CA LEU A 68 5.88 0.41 -1.01
C LEU A 68 6.71 0.10 0.23
N LEU A 69 6.93 1.10 1.10
CA LEU A 69 7.66 0.90 2.35
C LEU A 69 6.93 -0.09 3.26
N MET A 70 5.60 -0.08 3.30
CA MET A 70 4.82 -1.10 4.02
C MET A 70 5.01 -2.50 3.42
N SER A 71 5.00 -2.66 2.10
CA SER A 71 5.23 -3.97 1.49
C SER A 71 6.63 -4.53 1.83
N ILE A 72 7.67 -3.71 1.71
CA ILE A 72 9.06 -4.13 1.95
C ILE A 72 9.35 -4.32 3.44
N VAL A 73 8.99 -3.34 4.28
CA VAL A 73 9.38 -3.36 5.70
C VAL A 73 8.43 -4.23 6.51
N TYR A 74 7.12 -4.14 6.30
CA TYR A 74 6.17 -4.91 7.10
C TYR A 74 5.95 -6.30 6.53
N MET A 75 5.44 -6.40 5.30
CA MET A 75 4.95 -7.68 4.78
C MET A 75 6.09 -8.68 4.55
N ASP A 76 7.21 -8.23 3.97
CA ASP A 76 8.36 -9.09 3.69
C ASP A 76 9.20 -9.43 4.93
N THR A 77 8.99 -8.80 6.09
CA THR A 77 9.80 -9.12 7.29
C THR A 77 8.99 -9.63 8.48
N ARG A 78 7.66 -9.49 8.48
CA ARG A 78 6.79 -9.90 9.59
C ARG A 78 7.00 -11.35 10.05
N PRO A 79 7.14 -12.38 9.17
CA PRO A 79 7.38 -13.75 9.60
C PRO A 79 8.71 -13.97 10.33
N TRP A 80 9.69 -13.09 10.10
CA TRP A 80 11.05 -13.18 10.67
C TRP A 80 11.27 -12.23 11.83
N LEU A 81 10.23 -11.53 12.29
CA LEU A 81 10.31 -10.50 13.30
C LEU A 81 10.82 -11.01 14.68
N SER A 82 10.71 -12.32 14.94
CA SER A 82 11.24 -12.95 16.16
C SER A 82 12.77 -13.00 16.20
N TYR A 83 13.42 -12.98 15.04
CA TYR A 83 14.88 -13.00 14.91
C TYR A 83 15.50 -11.60 14.94
N PHE A 84 14.67 -10.55 14.95
CA PHE A 84 15.17 -9.18 14.92
C PHE A 84 15.77 -8.80 16.28
N ASN A 85 16.86 -8.05 16.23
CA ASN A 85 17.45 -7.48 17.44
C ASN A 85 16.43 -6.55 18.12
N PRO A 86 16.26 -6.61 19.46
CA PRO A 86 15.34 -5.75 20.20
C PRO A 86 15.46 -4.25 19.91
N VAL A 87 16.66 -3.77 19.58
CA VAL A 87 16.91 -2.36 19.22
C VAL A 87 16.19 -1.96 17.92
N LEU A 88 16.00 -2.91 17.00
CA LEU A 88 15.33 -2.68 15.72
C LEU A 88 13.80 -2.66 15.84
N CYS A 89 13.21 -3.05 16.98
CA CYS A 89 11.75 -3.04 17.13
C CYS A 89 11.17 -1.61 17.10
N HIS A 90 11.81 -0.67 17.79
CA HIS A 90 11.36 0.73 17.81
C HIS A 90 11.31 1.35 16.39
N PRO A 91 12.40 1.35 15.60
CA PRO A 91 12.34 1.87 14.24
C PRO A 91 11.39 1.07 13.34
N TYR A 92 11.26 -0.25 13.54
CA TYR A 92 10.31 -1.07 12.80
C TYR A 92 8.85 -0.60 13.00
N TYR A 93 8.40 -0.48 14.24
CA TYR A 93 7.03 0.00 14.53
C TYR A 93 6.82 1.46 14.13
N LEU A 94 7.85 2.31 14.28
CA LEU A 94 7.81 3.70 13.82
C LEU A 94 7.53 3.79 12.33
N ILE A 95 8.28 3.04 11.50
CA ILE A 95 8.12 3.03 10.04
C ILE A 95 6.74 2.53 9.67
N ILE A 96 6.29 1.43 10.27
CA ILE A 96 5.01 0.79 9.93
C ILE A 96 3.83 1.70 10.23
N TRP A 97 3.77 2.24 11.45
CA TRP A 97 2.66 3.12 11.84
C TRP A 97 2.68 4.42 11.04
N THR A 98 3.86 4.98 10.78
CA THR A 98 3.99 6.19 9.96
C THR A 98 3.52 5.95 8.53
N CYS A 99 3.99 4.89 7.87
CA CYS A 99 3.64 4.61 6.48
C CYS A 99 2.16 4.30 6.33
N GLN A 100 1.59 3.50 7.24
CA GLN A 100 0.17 3.18 7.20
C GLN A 100 -0.71 4.43 7.44
N MET A 101 -0.37 5.28 8.42
CA MET A 101 -1.07 6.56 8.61
C MET A 101 -0.92 7.48 7.41
N CYS A 102 0.27 7.57 6.83
CA CYS A 102 0.56 8.39 5.67
C CYS A 102 -0.28 7.96 4.46
N SER A 103 -0.42 6.66 4.21
CA SER A 103 -1.29 6.12 3.16
C SER A 103 -2.75 6.54 3.37
N CYS A 104 -3.29 6.37 4.59
CA CYS A 104 -4.66 6.78 4.92
C CYS A 104 -4.88 8.30 4.80
N LEU A 105 -3.93 9.11 5.26
CA LEU A 105 -4.04 10.57 5.21
C LEU A 105 -3.92 11.09 3.76
N ASN A 106 -3.11 10.45 2.91
CA ASN A 106 -3.06 10.79 1.48
C ASN A 106 -4.40 10.51 0.78
N LEU A 107 -5.19 9.52 1.21
CA LEU A 107 -6.55 9.34 0.71
C LEU A 107 -7.46 10.52 1.10
N VAL A 108 -7.35 11.05 2.31
CA VAL A 108 -8.07 12.27 2.72
C VAL A 108 -7.63 13.43 1.83
N TRP A 109 -6.33 13.62 1.62
CA TRP A 109 -5.82 14.67 0.73
C TRP A 109 -6.30 14.53 -0.72
N LEU A 110 -6.41 13.32 -1.24
CA LEU A 110 -6.99 13.08 -2.57
C LEU A 110 -8.46 13.49 -2.63
N ASN A 111 -9.23 13.22 -1.57
CA ASN A 111 -10.62 13.65 -1.45
C ASN A 111 -10.74 15.17 -1.38
N VAL A 112 -9.88 15.82 -0.58
CA VAL A 112 -9.82 17.29 -0.49
C VAL A 112 -9.43 17.92 -1.84
N ASP A 113 -8.40 17.41 -2.53
CA ASP A 113 -8.02 17.85 -3.89
C ASP A 113 -9.21 17.78 -4.85
N LYS A 114 -9.97 16.68 -4.80
CA LYS A 114 -11.16 16.50 -5.65
C LYS A 114 -12.29 17.43 -5.30
N LEU A 115 -12.53 17.67 -4.02
CA LEU A 115 -13.54 18.62 -3.57
C LEU A 115 -13.21 20.03 -4.07
N ILE A 116 -11.96 20.47 -3.89
CA ILE A 116 -11.49 21.79 -4.37
C ILE A 116 -11.64 21.91 -5.89
N TYR A 117 -11.27 20.86 -6.64
CA TYR A 117 -11.42 20.84 -8.10
C TYR A 117 -12.88 21.01 -8.55
N ILE A 118 -13.84 20.42 -7.83
CA ILE A 118 -15.26 20.49 -8.18
C ILE A 118 -15.88 21.82 -7.75
N GLN A 119 -15.57 22.30 -6.55
CA GLN A 119 -16.13 23.55 -6.02
C GLN A 119 -15.53 24.79 -6.69
N PHE A 120 -14.24 24.78 -7.00
CA PHE A 120 -13.51 25.94 -7.51
C PHE A 120 -12.71 25.64 -8.79
N PRO A 121 -13.37 25.29 -9.91
CA PRO A 121 -12.69 24.85 -11.12
C PRO A 121 -11.77 25.93 -11.73
N LEU A 122 -12.16 27.21 -11.68
CA LEU A 122 -11.37 28.32 -12.24
C LEU A 122 -10.13 28.69 -11.40
N HIS A 123 -10.25 28.56 -10.08
CA HIS A 123 -9.18 28.89 -9.14
C HIS A 123 -8.33 27.68 -8.75
N TYR A 124 -8.62 26.49 -9.28
CA TYR A 124 -7.96 25.24 -8.90
C TYR A 124 -6.43 25.33 -8.99
N TYR A 125 -5.88 25.82 -10.11
CA TYR A 125 -4.42 25.91 -10.30
C TYR A 125 -3.76 27.00 -9.45
N GLN A 126 -4.54 27.98 -8.95
CA GLN A 126 -4.04 28.98 -7.99
C GLN A 126 -3.99 28.39 -6.57
N ILE A 127 -4.96 27.54 -6.22
CA ILE A 127 -5.05 26.89 -4.91
C ILE A 127 -4.06 25.71 -4.83
N VAL A 128 -4.17 24.76 -5.77
CA VAL A 128 -3.41 23.52 -5.83
C VAL A 128 -2.26 23.67 -6.82
N ASN A 129 -1.08 23.97 -6.28
CA ASN A 129 0.16 24.04 -7.05
C ASN A 129 1.21 23.07 -6.51
N ARG A 130 2.24 22.80 -7.34
CA ARG A 130 3.31 21.85 -7.02
C ARG A 130 4.01 22.18 -5.69
N LYS A 131 4.38 23.44 -5.48
CA LYS A 131 5.11 23.87 -4.27
C LYS A 131 4.30 23.61 -3.00
N ARG A 132 3.01 23.96 -3.00
CA ARG A 132 2.11 23.73 -1.87
C ARG A 132 1.90 22.24 -1.59
N LEU A 133 1.71 21.42 -2.63
CA LEU A 133 1.55 19.98 -2.43
C LEU A 133 2.83 19.30 -1.95
N LEU A 134 4.01 19.74 -2.39
CA LEU A 134 5.28 19.27 -1.83
C LEU A 134 5.39 19.65 -0.35
N TRP A 135 5.07 20.91 0.01
CA TRP A 135 5.04 21.34 1.41
C TRP A 135 4.06 20.53 2.27
N ILE A 136 2.83 20.31 1.78
CA ILE A 136 1.82 19.49 2.48
C ILE A 136 2.33 18.05 2.65
N SER A 137 2.94 17.47 1.62
CA SER A 137 3.49 16.10 1.69
C SER A 137 4.64 16.00 2.69
N THR A 138 5.60 16.93 2.66
CA THR A 138 6.71 16.99 3.62
C THR A 138 6.21 17.22 5.04
N ALA A 139 5.28 18.16 5.25
CA ALA A 139 4.67 18.42 6.55
C ALA A 139 3.89 17.21 7.07
N THR A 140 3.23 16.46 6.19
CA THR A 140 2.54 15.21 6.53
C THR A 140 3.51 14.17 7.08
N TRP A 141 4.65 13.94 6.40
CA TRP A 141 5.67 13.00 6.90
C TRP A 141 6.25 13.45 8.23
N ILE A 142 6.67 14.71 8.35
CA ILE A 142 7.27 15.23 9.59
C ILE A 142 6.29 15.11 10.75
N GLY A 143 5.03 15.52 10.55
CA GLY A 143 3.98 15.46 11.57
C GLY A 143 3.68 14.04 12.01
N LEU A 144 3.56 13.10 11.05
CA LEU A 144 3.29 11.69 11.36
C LEU A 144 4.49 11.01 12.03
N ILE A 145 5.72 11.29 11.59
CA ILE A 145 6.93 10.75 12.24
C ILE A 145 7.02 11.28 13.67
N ALA A 146 6.82 12.58 13.90
CA ALA A 146 6.84 13.16 15.24
C ALA A 146 5.77 12.55 16.15
N LEU A 147 4.54 12.40 15.65
CA LEU A 147 3.44 11.77 16.38
C LEU A 147 3.77 10.30 16.73
N ASN A 148 4.25 9.52 15.77
CA ASN A 148 4.57 8.11 15.99
C ASN A 148 5.84 7.91 16.82
N MET A 149 6.81 8.82 16.78
CA MET A 149 7.94 8.83 17.72
C MET A 149 7.44 8.99 19.15
N CYS A 150 6.46 9.86 19.40
CA CYS A 150 5.83 9.98 20.71
C CYS A 150 5.20 8.65 21.14
N PHE A 151 4.44 7.97 20.27
CA PHE A 151 3.85 6.67 20.59
C PHE A 151 4.88 5.57 20.86
N VAL A 152 5.94 5.51 20.04
CA VAL A 152 7.00 4.50 20.16
C VAL A 152 7.84 4.71 21.43
N SER A 153 7.94 5.92 21.96
CA SER A 153 8.60 6.17 23.27
C SER A 153 7.91 5.47 24.44
N PHE A 154 6.62 5.10 24.30
CA PHE A 154 5.88 4.32 25.30
C PHE A 154 5.84 2.81 24.98
N LEU A 155 6.55 2.37 23.93
CA LEU A 155 6.71 0.96 23.58
C LEU A 155 7.73 0.32 24.52
N SER A 156 7.34 -0.76 25.20
CA SER A 156 8.27 -1.60 25.96
C SER A 156 8.44 -2.94 25.27
N VAL A 157 9.68 -3.29 24.92
CA VAL A 157 10.03 -4.56 24.27
C VAL A 157 10.46 -5.55 25.34
N HIS A 158 9.81 -6.72 25.43
CA HIS A 158 10.21 -7.80 26.33
C HIS A 158 10.57 -9.03 25.48
N GLY A 159 11.85 -9.40 25.46
CA GLY A 159 12.32 -10.47 24.58
C GLY A 159 12.49 -9.98 23.14
N GLY A 160 11.58 -10.37 22.24
CA GLY A 160 11.65 -10.06 20.80
C GLY A 160 10.60 -9.05 20.32
N CYS A 161 10.72 -8.60 19.07
CA CYS A 161 9.84 -7.58 18.48
C CYS A 161 8.37 -8.00 18.31
N LEU A 162 8.03 -9.27 18.52
CA LEU A 162 6.66 -9.76 18.54
C LEU A 162 5.95 -9.49 19.88
N GLN A 163 6.71 -9.44 20.97
CA GLN A 163 6.17 -9.37 22.32
C GLN A 163 6.38 -7.96 22.89
N THR A 164 5.72 -6.99 22.25
CA THR A 164 5.74 -5.60 22.68
C THR A 164 4.57 -5.28 23.61
N ARG A 165 4.88 -4.70 24.78
CA ARG A 165 3.88 -4.13 25.68
C ARG A 165 3.72 -2.65 25.39
N LEU A 166 2.49 -2.24 25.12
CA LEU A 166 2.10 -0.86 24.93
C LEU A 166 1.18 -0.45 26.06
N ASN A 167 1.31 0.78 26.54
CA ASN A 167 0.29 1.36 27.41
C ASN A 167 -1.04 1.40 26.64
N PRO A 168 -2.08 0.67 27.07
CA PRO A 168 -3.30 0.49 26.30
C PRO A 168 -4.02 1.82 26.03
N TYR A 169 -3.95 2.78 26.96
CA TYR A 169 -4.59 4.09 26.83
C TYR A 169 -3.93 4.97 25.77
N ILE A 170 -2.59 4.96 25.70
CA ILE A 170 -1.84 5.74 24.70
C ILE A 170 -2.00 5.09 23.33
N TYR A 171 -1.92 3.76 23.28
CA TYR A 171 -2.09 3.04 22.02
C TYR A 171 -3.51 3.15 21.47
N LEU A 172 -4.54 3.37 22.30
CA LEU A 172 -5.93 3.59 21.88
C LEU A 172 -6.08 4.81 20.96
N LEU A 173 -5.25 5.84 21.12
CA LEU A 173 -5.28 7.03 20.27
C LEU A 173 -4.98 6.68 18.80
N ASN A 174 -4.10 5.71 18.57
CA ASN A 174 -3.68 5.28 17.24
C ASN A 174 -4.86 4.76 16.37
N PRO A 175 -5.63 3.73 16.76
CA PRO A 175 -6.82 3.30 16.03
C PRO A 175 -7.91 4.38 15.96
N ILE A 176 -8.04 5.27 16.95
CA ILE A 176 -8.97 6.42 16.85
C ILE A 176 -8.57 7.33 15.68
N PHE A 177 -7.29 7.69 15.55
CA PHE A 177 -6.80 8.49 14.42
C PHE A 177 -7.12 7.82 13.08
N TYR A 178 -6.93 6.50 12.96
CA TYR A 178 -7.30 5.76 11.74
C TYR A 178 -8.80 5.84 11.44
N VAL A 179 -9.65 5.61 12.44
CA VAL A 179 -11.11 5.67 12.28
C VAL A 179 -11.53 7.06 11.82
N VAL A 180 -11.01 8.12 12.44
CA VAL A 180 -11.29 9.51 12.05
C VAL A 180 -10.87 9.75 10.60
N MET A 181 -9.63 9.41 10.21
CA MET A 181 -9.16 9.60 8.83
C MET A 181 -10.02 8.86 7.81
N ILE A 182 -10.40 7.60 8.08
CA ILE A 182 -11.20 6.78 7.16
C ILE A 182 -12.63 7.33 7.05
N ILE A 183 -13.26 7.69 8.17
CA ILE A 183 -14.60 8.28 8.17
C ILE A 183 -14.59 9.62 7.44
N THR A 184 -13.62 10.51 7.72
CA THR A 184 -13.50 11.78 7.01
C THR A 184 -13.32 11.57 5.50
N SER A 185 -12.46 10.64 5.09
CA SER A 185 -12.26 10.29 3.68
C SER A 185 -13.56 9.81 3.03
N PHE A 186 -14.30 8.92 3.69
CA PHE A 186 -15.58 8.39 3.22
C PHE A 186 -16.67 9.48 3.14
N SER A 187 -16.80 10.31 4.17
CA SER A 187 -17.74 11.43 4.19
C SER A 187 -17.46 12.44 3.08
N LEU A 188 -16.18 12.77 2.83
CA LEU A 188 -15.80 13.63 1.70
C LEU A 188 -16.12 12.98 0.35
N SER A 189 -15.85 11.69 0.18
CA SER A 189 -16.26 10.94 -1.02
C SER A 189 -17.78 10.98 -1.23
N ALA A 190 -18.58 10.75 -0.19
CA ALA A 190 -20.04 10.82 -0.26
C ALA A 190 -20.52 12.24 -0.61
N LEU A 191 -19.94 13.27 0.01
CA LEU A 191 -20.24 14.67 -0.30
C LEU A 191 -19.94 15.00 -1.76
N ILE A 192 -18.79 14.58 -2.27
CA ILE A 192 -18.40 14.75 -3.67
C ILE A 192 -19.39 14.07 -4.60
N TYR A 193 -19.82 12.85 -4.26
CA TYR A 193 -20.84 12.13 -5.03
C TYR A 193 -22.16 12.90 -5.07
N CYS A 194 -22.65 13.38 -3.93
CA CYS A 194 -23.88 14.17 -3.83
C CYS A 194 -23.79 15.46 -4.66
N ILE A 195 -22.68 16.20 -4.55
CA ILE A 195 -22.46 17.42 -5.36
C ILE A 195 -22.44 17.08 -6.84
N ALA A 196 -21.70 16.04 -7.25
CA ALA A 196 -21.59 15.61 -8.64
C ALA A 196 -22.94 15.15 -9.22
N HIS A 197 -23.80 14.54 -8.40
CA HIS A 197 -25.14 14.12 -8.79
C HIS A 197 -26.11 15.30 -8.91
N ASN A 198 -26.05 16.25 -7.97
CA ASN A 198 -26.95 17.40 -7.91
C ASN A 198 -26.57 18.54 -8.88
N LEU A 199 -25.41 18.46 -9.53
CA LEU A 199 -25.06 19.30 -10.67
C LEU A 199 -25.88 18.88 -11.90
N THR A 200 -27.19 19.14 -11.85
CA THR A 200 -28.20 18.85 -12.89
C THR A 200 -27.96 19.61 -14.20
N HIS A 201 -27.15 20.66 -14.16
CA HIS A 201 -26.87 21.53 -15.29
C HIS A 201 -25.74 21.03 -16.20
N MET A 202 -25.06 19.94 -15.85
CA MET A 202 -23.98 19.39 -16.67
C MET A 202 -24.51 18.45 -17.74
N GLU A 203 -24.12 18.69 -18.99
CA GLU A 203 -24.33 17.76 -20.10
C GLU A 203 -23.87 16.34 -19.70
N GLU A 204 -24.67 15.31 -20.04
CA GLU A 204 -24.43 13.93 -19.60
C GLU A 204 -23.01 13.44 -19.91
N ARG A 205 -22.46 13.90 -21.03
CA ARG A 205 -21.09 13.59 -21.46
C ARG A 205 -20.04 14.16 -20.52
N GLN A 206 -20.23 15.36 -19.99
CA GLN A 206 -19.32 15.97 -19.02
C GLN A 206 -19.44 15.29 -17.65
N ARG A 207 -20.67 14.99 -17.23
CA ARG A 207 -20.97 14.23 -16.00
C ARG A 207 -20.29 12.85 -16.01
N SER A 208 -20.41 12.10 -17.11
CA SER A 208 -19.75 10.79 -17.26
C SER A 208 -18.21 10.89 -17.22
N LYS A 209 -17.63 11.92 -17.85
CA LYS A 209 -16.17 12.19 -17.76
C LYS A 209 -15.73 12.49 -16.33
N LEU A 210 -16.53 13.23 -15.57
CA LEU A 210 -16.27 13.54 -14.17
C LEU A 210 -16.35 12.28 -13.30
N PHE A 211 -17.44 11.51 -13.40
CA PHE A 211 -17.57 10.23 -12.67
C PHE A 211 -16.43 9.26 -12.99
N ARG A 212 -16.03 9.14 -14.26
CA ARG A 212 -14.87 8.31 -14.64
C ARG A 212 -13.56 8.78 -14.00
N ARG A 213 -13.40 10.08 -13.74
CA ARG A 213 -12.24 10.66 -13.04
C ARG A 213 -12.33 10.49 -11.52
N LEU A 214 -13.53 10.36 -10.97
CA LEU A 214 -13.79 10.11 -9.54
C LEU A 214 -13.77 8.63 -9.18
N PHE A 215 -13.93 7.74 -10.15
CA PHE A 215 -13.96 6.29 -9.91
C PHE A 215 -12.73 5.78 -9.14
N PHE A 216 -11.53 6.25 -9.47
CA PHE A 216 -10.31 5.96 -8.69
C PHE A 216 -10.49 6.27 -7.20
N LEU A 217 -10.98 7.48 -6.91
CA LEU A 217 -11.12 8.01 -5.57
C LEU A 217 -12.16 7.19 -4.79
N PHE A 218 -13.34 6.98 -5.36
CA PHE A 218 -14.39 6.21 -4.71
C PHE A 218 -13.99 4.75 -4.49
N SER A 219 -13.38 4.09 -5.49
CA SER A 219 -12.92 2.71 -5.34
C SER A 219 -11.87 2.59 -4.25
N SER A 220 -10.88 3.49 -4.19
CA SER A 220 -9.82 3.44 -3.18
C SER A 220 -10.34 3.74 -1.77
N THR A 221 -11.21 4.75 -1.63
CA THR A 221 -11.83 5.09 -0.33
C THR A 221 -12.74 3.97 0.15
N LEU A 222 -13.61 3.43 -0.71
CA LEU A 222 -14.52 2.34 -0.37
C LEU A 222 -13.75 1.06 0.00
N TRP A 223 -12.69 0.74 -0.76
CA TRP A 223 -11.83 -0.41 -0.47
C TRP A 223 -11.15 -0.28 0.89
N THR A 224 -10.59 0.89 1.19
CA THR A 224 -9.96 1.16 2.50
C THR A 224 -10.97 1.14 3.64
N PHE A 225 -12.19 1.64 3.40
CA PHE A 225 -13.28 1.56 4.36
C PHE A 225 -13.60 0.10 4.72
N PHE A 226 -13.75 -0.78 3.73
CA PHE A 226 -14.08 -2.18 4.00
C PHE A 226 -12.92 -3.02 4.54
N THR A 227 -11.69 -2.71 4.17
CA THR A 227 -10.52 -3.51 4.59
C THR A 227 -9.88 -3.02 5.88
N CYS A 228 -9.86 -1.71 6.14
CA CYS A 228 -9.16 -1.13 7.29
C CYS A 228 -10.09 -0.80 8.46
N LEU A 229 -11.29 -0.24 8.21
CA LEU A 229 -12.17 0.22 9.29
C LEU A 229 -12.62 -0.92 10.22
N PRO A 230 -13.08 -2.10 9.73
CA PRO A 230 -13.61 -3.14 10.62
C PRO A 230 -12.55 -3.64 11.59
N TYR A 231 -11.31 -3.85 11.14
CA TYR A 231 -10.20 -4.24 12.02
C TYR A 231 -9.97 -3.21 13.13
N ARG A 232 -9.95 -1.91 12.79
CA ARG A 232 -9.72 -0.83 13.76
C ARG A 232 -10.86 -0.69 14.77
N VAL A 233 -12.11 -0.83 14.31
CA VAL A 233 -13.30 -0.79 15.17
C VAL A 233 -13.34 -2.01 16.10
N LEU A 234 -13.08 -3.22 15.59
CA LEU A 234 -13.00 -4.43 16.40
C LEU A 234 -11.88 -4.31 17.45
N TYR A 235 -10.72 -3.77 17.07
CA TYR A 235 -9.62 -3.54 18.02
C TYR A 235 -10.03 -2.57 19.15
N LEU A 236 -10.70 -1.46 18.80
CA LEU A 236 -11.24 -0.53 19.80
C LEU A 236 -12.28 -1.21 20.69
N PHE A 237 -13.19 -1.97 20.10
CA PHE A 237 -14.23 -2.70 20.82
C PHE A 237 -13.62 -3.70 21.83
N ASN A 238 -12.59 -4.44 21.44
CA ASN A 238 -11.85 -5.34 22.35
C ASN A 238 -11.21 -4.56 23.51
N SER A 239 -10.66 -3.38 23.21
CA SER A 239 -10.00 -2.54 24.22
C SER A 239 -10.98 -1.97 25.24
N PHE A 240 -12.23 -1.66 24.83
CA PHE A 240 -13.27 -1.13 25.73
C PHE A 240 -14.05 -2.22 26.47
N CYS A 241 -14.38 -3.33 25.81
CA CYS A 241 -15.18 -4.40 26.42
C CYS A 241 -14.34 -5.37 27.28
N GLY A 242 -13.02 -5.43 27.06
CA GLY A 242 -12.13 -6.30 27.82
C GLY A 242 -12.45 -7.78 27.62
N GLU A 243 -12.29 -8.57 28.68
CA GLU A 243 -12.45 -10.04 28.62
C GLU A 243 -13.89 -10.51 28.36
N MET A 244 -14.90 -9.66 28.64
CA MET A 244 -16.31 -10.03 28.53
C MET A 244 -16.79 -10.26 27.09
N CYS A 245 -16.15 -9.62 26.11
CA CYS A 245 -16.50 -9.77 24.68
C CYS A 245 -15.60 -10.77 23.93
N ARG A 246 -14.62 -11.38 24.62
CA ARG A 246 -13.58 -12.17 23.97
C ARG A 246 -14.08 -13.61 23.80
N ASN A 247 -14.68 -13.89 22.64
CA ASN A 247 -15.07 -15.24 22.22
C ASN A 247 -14.26 -15.68 20.98
N GLU A 248 -14.31 -16.98 20.68
CA GLU A 248 -13.63 -17.57 19.51
C GLU A 248 -14.03 -16.88 18.20
N ALA A 249 -15.32 -16.60 18.02
CA ALA A 249 -15.83 -15.92 16.82
C ALA A 249 -15.22 -14.52 16.64
N PHE A 250 -15.04 -13.77 17.72
CA PHE A 250 -14.44 -12.44 17.73
C PHE A 250 -12.95 -12.50 17.37
N PHE A 251 -12.23 -13.49 17.91
CA PHE A 251 -10.82 -13.70 17.58
C PHE A 251 -10.64 -14.06 16.09
N VAL A 252 -11.45 -15.00 15.57
CA VAL A 252 -11.44 -15.37 14.15
C VAL A 252 -11.75 -14.17 13.26
N THR A 253 -12.79 -13.40 13.61
CA THR A 253 -13.21 -12.22 12.84
C THR A 253 -12.12 -11.14 12.83
N THR A 254 -11.53 -10.83 13.97
CA THR A 254 -10.46 -9.83 14.09
C THR A 254 -9.23 -10.25 13.29
N THR A 255 -8.85 -11.53 13.35
CA THR A 255 -7.73 -12.09 12.58
C THR A 255 -8.00 -12.05 11.07
N MET A 256 -9.23 -12.33 10.65
CA MET A 256 -9.64 -12.25 9.25
C MET A 256 -9.54 -10.81 8.71
N PHE A 257 -10.06 -9.82 9.45
CA PHE A 257 -9.94 -8.42 9.05
C PHE A 257 -8.51 -7.88 9.12
N PHE A 258 -7.68 -8.39 10.02
CA PHE A 258 -6.25 -8.08 10.04
C PHE A 258 -5.54 -8.54 8.75
N ARG A 259 -5.87 -9.74 8.26
CA ARG A 259 -5.37 -10.24 6.97
C ARG A 259 -5.92 -9.42 5.78
N LEU A 260 -7.20 -9.04 5.83
CA LEU A 260 -7.80 -8.17 4.80
C LEU A 260 -7.14 -6.78 4.74
N LEU A 261 -6.72 -6.23 5.88
CA LEU A 261 -6.01 -4.94 5.93
C LEU A 261 -4.71 -4.99 5.11
N ILE A 262 -3.97 -6.10 5.18
CA ILE A 262 -2.72 -6.31 4.41
C ILE A 262 -3.02 -6.33 2.91
N VAL A 263 -4.04 -7.09 2.53
CA VAL A 263 -4.54 -7.14 1.14
C VAL A 263 -5.01 -5.76 0.67
N GLY A 264 -5.55 -4.95 1.59
CA GLY A 264 -5.88 -3.54 1.40
C GLY A 264 -4.76 -2.74 0.77
N ILE A 265 -3.59 -2.77 1.39
CA ILE A 265 -2.39 -2.02 0.99
C ILE A 265 -1.88 -2.51 -0.39
N MET A 266 -1.91 -3.82 -0.64
CA MET A 266 -1.47 -4.41 -1.91
C MET A 266 -2.35 -3.99 -3.10
N ILE A 267 -3.64 -3.75 -2.88
CA ILE A 267 -4.61 -3.45 -3.95
C ILE A 267 -4.63 -1.97 -4.34
N ASN A 268 -4.19 -1.06 -3.47
CA ASN A 268 -4.09 0.38 -3.77
C ASN A 268 -3.35 0.71 -5.10
N PRO A 269 -2.15 0.15 -5.39
CA PRO A 269 -1.49 0.37 -6.67
C PRO A 269 -2.25 -0.26 -7.85
N VAL A 270 -2.95 -1.39 -7.63
CA VAL A 270 -3.79 -2.03 -8.67
C VAL A 270 -4.97 -1.13 -9.03
N ILE A 271 -5.66 -0.58 -8.02
CA ILE A 271 -6.72 0.43 -8.20
C ILE A 271 -6.15 1.64 -8.96
N THR A 272 -4.96 2.10 -8.59
CA THR A 272 -4.29 3.22 -9.28
C THR A 272 -4.06 2.92 -10.76
N ILE A 273 -3.48 1.77 -11.10
CA ILE A 273 -3.22 1.34 -12.48
C ILE A 273 -4.53 1.20 -13.27
N TRP A 274 -5.52 0.52 -12.70
CA TRP A 274 -6.76 0.21 -13.40
C TRP A 274 -7.57 1.47 -13.68
N THR A 275 -7.74 2.33 -12.68
CA THR A 275 -8.66 3.47 -12.78
C THR A 275 -8.01 4.68 -13.45
N GLN A 276 -6.72 4.95 -13.23
CA GLN A 276 -6.06 6.11 -13.78
C GLN A 276 -5.53 5.84 -15.19
N ARG A 277 -6.10 6.54 -16.18
CA ARG A 277 -5.75 6.38 -17.61
C ARG A 277 -4.26 6.52 -17.90
N ILE A 278 -3.56 7.42 -17.22
CA ILE A 278 -2.13 7.68 -17.45
C ILE A 278 -1.31 6.42 -17.17
N TYR A 279 -1.53 5.77 -16.02
CA TYR A 279 -0.83 4.56 -15.63
C TYR A 279 -1.23 3.38 -16.53
N ARG A 280 -2.53 3.17 -16.76
CA ARG A 280 -3.03 2.11 -17.63
C ARG A 280 -2.44 2.14 -19.04
N LEU A 281 -2.46 3.31 -19.69
CA LEU A 281 -1.96 3.43 -21.07
C LEU A 281 -0.44 3.23 -21.15
N ARG A 282 0.31 3.70 -20.16
CA ARG A 282 1.76 3.51 -20.13
C ARG A 282 2.11 2.04 -19.92
N LEU A 283 1.43 1.36 -19.00
CA LEU A 283 1.62 -0.06 -18.77
C LEU A 283 1.31 -0.89 -20.02
N VAL A 284 0.18 -0.63 -20.70
CA VAL A 284 -0.17 -1.32 -21.95
C VAL A 284 0.86 -1.06 -23.05
N ARG A 285 1.36 0.16 -23.18
CA ARG A 285 2.40 0.49 -24.17
C ARG A 285 3.71 -0.24 -23.89
N ILE A 286 4.09 -0.40 -22.63
CA ILE A 286 5.29 -1.13 -22.23
C ILE A 286 5.11 -2.62 -22.50
N ALA A 287 3.97 -3.20 -22.09
CA ALA A 287 3.65 -4.59 -22.37
C ALA A 287 3.65 -4.87 -23.89
N GLY A 288 3.12 -3.95 -24.70
CA GLY A 288 3.17 -4.04 -26.16
C GLY A 288 4.59 -4.03 -26.73
N ARG A 289 5.49 -3.18 -26.21
CA ARG A 289 6.91 -3.15 -26.61
C ARG A 289 7.65 -4.42 -26.20
N LEU A 290 7.42 -4.91 -24.98
CA LEU A 290 8.01 -6.17 -24.50
C LEU A 290 7.58 -7.35 -25.37
N ARG A 291 6.29 -7.41 -25.72
CA ARG A 291 5.75 -8.44 -26.61
C ARG A 291 6.37 -8.37 -28.01
N ALA A 292 6.51 -7.16 -28.57
CA ALA A 292 7.14 -6.96 -29.86
C ALA A 292 8.61 -7.39 -29.87
N ASN A 293 9.39 -6.97 -28.86
CA ASN A 293 10.80 -7.34 -28.74
C ASN A 293 10.98 -8.87 -28.58
N SER A 294 10.14 -9.51 -27.77
CA SER A 294 10.17 -10.97 -27.59
C SER A 294 9.84 -11.70 -28.91
N SER A 295 8.88 -11.20 -29.70
CA SER A 295 8.59 -11.78 -31.02
C SER A 295 9.75 -11.60 -32.02
N THR A 296 10.45 -10.47 -31.97
CA THR A 296 11.64 -10.24 -32.81
C THR A 296 12.81 -11.15 -32.41
N GLU A 297 13.05 -11.35 -31.11
CA GLU A 297 14.07 -12.28 -30.63
C GLU A 297 13.78 -13.73 -31.03
N VAL A 298 12.52 -14.18 -30.91
CA VAL A 298 12.09 -15.52 -31.36
C VAL A 298 12.30 -15.69 -32.88
N LEU A 299 11.99 -14.66 -33.68
CA LEU A 299 12.21 -14.68 -35.12
C LEU A 299 13.71 -14.75 -35.48
N MET A 300 14.56 -14.00 -34.78
CA MET A 300 16.01 -14.03 -34.99
C MET A 300 16.65 -15.38 -34.61
N VAL A 301 16.17 -16.01 -33.52
CA VAL A 301 16.61 -17.36 -33.13
C VAL A 301 16.14 -18.42 -34.13
N SER A 302 14.93 -18.29 -34.69
CA SER A 302 14.43 -19.18 -35.74
C SER A 302 15.24 -19.06 -37.04
N ASN A 303 15.59 -17.84 -37.45
CA ASN A 303 16.39 -17.63 -38.66
C ASN A 303 17.83 -18.15 -38.52
N ARG A 304 18.44 -18.08 -37.33
CA ARG A 304 19.74 -18.74 -37.09
C ARG A 304 19.65 -20.26 -37.25
N ARG A 305 18.62 -20.90 -36.71
CA ARG A 305 18.43 -22.37 -36.87
C ARG A 305 18.12 -22.80 -38.30
N ALA A 306 17.52 -21.93 -39.11
CA ALA A 306 17.28 -22.19 -40.53
C ALA A 306 18.58 -22.09 -41.36
N SER A 307 19.51 -21.22 -40.96
CA SER A 307 20.82 -21.06 -41.61
C SER A 307 21.80 -22.22 -41.35
N ASP A 308 21.61 -22.98 -40.26
CA ASP A 308 22.45 -24.13 -39.91
C ASP A 308 21.96 -25.46 -40.50
N ARG A 309 20.89 -25.45 -41.32
CA ARG A 309 20.48 -26.68 -42.03
C ARG A 309 21.46 -26.95 -43.19
N PRO A 310 22.09 -28.14 -43.23
CA PRO A 310 22.94 -28.49 -44.36
C PRO A 310 22.10 -28.51 -45.64
N PRO A 311 22.67 -28.10 -46.79
CA PRO A 311 21.95 -28.03 -48.04
C PRO A 311 21.41 -29.41 -48.42
N GLU A 312 20.08 -29.51 -48.56
CA GLU A 312 19.40 -30.66 -49.16
C GLU A 312 20.01 -30.89 -50.54
N HIS A 313 20.64 -32.04 -50.73
CA HIS A 313 21.07 -32.50 -52.04
C HIS A 313 19.84 -32.64 -52.94
N GLN A 314 19.68 -31.71 -53.89
CA GLN A 314 18.76 -31.88 -55.01
C GLN A 314 19.26 -33.07 -55.85
N PRO A 315 18.47 -34.15 -56.01
CA PRO A 315 18.85 -35.22 -56.92
C PRO A 315 18.85 -34.69 -58.34
N LEU A 316 19.97 -34.88 -59.05
CA LEU A 316 20.09 -34.55 -60.47
C LEU A 316 18.99 -35.29 -61.25
N ARG A 317 18.14 -34.49 -61.90
CA ARG A 317 17.21 -34.95 -62.92
C ARG A 317 18.03 -35.31 -64.16
N CYS A 318 18.22 -36.60 -64.39
CA CYS A 318 18.73 -37.08 -65.68
C CYS A 318 17.57 -37.06 -66.67
N ASP A 319 17.61 -36.12 -67.60
CA ASP A 319 16.78 -36.17 -68.81
C ASP A 319 17.39 -37.21 -69.78
N ILE A 320 16.60 -38.21 -70.14
CA ILE A 320 16.78 -39.10 -71.31
C ILE A 320 15.48 -39.05 -72.10
#